data_AF-A0A7C4R5A9-F1
#
_entry.id   AF-A0A7C4R5A9-F1
#
_cell.length_a   1.000
_cell.length_b   1.000
_cell.length_c   1.000
_cell.angle_alpha   90.00
_cell.angle_beta   90.00
_cell.angle_gamma   90.00
#
_symmetry.space_group_name_H-M   'P 1'
#
loop_
_entity.id
_entity.type
_entity.pdbx_description
1 polymer ?
#
loop_
_entity_poly.entity_id
_entity_poly.type
_entity_poly.pdbx_seq_one_letter_code
_entity_poly.pdbx_strand_id
1 'polypeptide(L)'
;MIMSIHSVSGEPCLKYNCSLCCRETEMLLTKIDVNRIIKLGYKLSKFTVRSAQGWKLRNVDGKCFFLVENKCKIYRFRPYGCRLYPLVYDPSKGKIRLDEHCPY
;
A
#
# COMPACT_ATOMS: atom_id res chain seq x y z
N MET A 1 -25.99 4.36 15.58
CA MET A 1 -24.56 4.38 15.95
C MET A 1 -23.83 5.13 14.85
N ILE A 2 -23.59 6.43 15.05
CA ILE A 2 -23.01 7.31 14.04
C ILE A 2 -21.53 6.91 13.95
N MET A 3 -21.15 6.19 12.89
CA MET A 3 -19.73 5.96 12.60
C MET A 3 -19.15 7.33 12.24
N SER A 4 -18.58 7.99 13.24
CA SER A 4 -17.80 9.21 13.06
C SER A 4 -16.78 8.93 11.96
N ILE A 5 -16.95 9.61 10.84
CA ILE A 5 -16.02 9.65 9.72
C ILE A 5 -14.80 10.41 10.26
N HIS A 6 -13.98 9.73 11.06
CA HIS A 6 -12.63 10.22 11.34
C HIS A 6 -11.96 10.32 9.98
N SER A 7 -11.52 11.53 9.66
CA SER A 7 -10.81 11.89 8.44
C SER A 7 -9.75 10.85 8.12
N VAL A 8 -10.02 10.01 7.13
CA VAL A 8 -9.09 8.97 6.65
C VAL A 8 -7.92 9.69 5.99
N SER A 9 -6.86 9.93 6.75
CA SER A 9 -5.76 10.80 6.30
C SER A 9 -4.84 10.15 5.26
N GLY A 10 -4.99 8.85 4.96
CA GLY A 10 -4.09 8.16 4.02
C GLY A 10 -2.65 8.01 4.55
N GLU A 11 -2.45 8.31 5.84
CA GLU A 11 -1.15 8.38 6.51
C GLU A 11 -1.11 7.68 7.89
N PRO A 12 -1.87 6.58 8.14
CA PRO A 12 -1.87 5.94 9.47
C PRO A 12 -0.47 5.46 9.88
N CYS A 13 0.35 5.03 8.92
CA CYS A 13 1.72 4.59 9.16
C CYS A 13 2.65 5.71 9.65
N LEU A 14 2.47 6.97 9.19
CA LEU A 14 3.23 8.10 9.73
C LEU A 14 2.69 8.53 11.10
N LYS A 15 1.37 8.64 11.23
CA LYS A 15 0.73 9.16 12.43
C LYS A 15 0.95 8.25 13.65
N TYR A 16 0.97 6.93 13.43
CA TYR A 16 1.02 5.93 14.50
C TYR A 16 2.26 5.03 14.46
N ASN A 17 3.28 5.38 13.64
CA ASN A 17 4.50 4.59 13.45
C ASN A 17 4.21 3.10 13.15
N CYS A 18 3.16 2.84 12.38
CA CYS A 18 2.65 1.50 12.08
C CYS A 18 3.16 0.97 10.73
N SER A 19 3.50 -0.31 10.67
CA SER A 19 3.94 -0.97 9.42
C SER A 19 3.07 -2.15 8.99
N LEU A 20 1.92 -2.38 9.63
CA LEU A 20 1.08 -3.56 9.39
C LEU A 20 0.67 -3.70 7.92
N CYS A 21 0.22 -2.62 7.27
CA CYS A 21 -0.17 -2.66 5.86
C CYS A 21 0.99 -2.93 4.87
N CYS A 22 2.24 -2.83 5.33
CA CYS A 22 3.43 -3.14 4.55
C CYS A 22 3.90 -4.60 4.75
N ARG A 23 3.23 -5.40 5.58
CA ARG A 23 3.54 -6.81 5.82
C ARG A 23 2.59 -7.66 4.98
N GLU A 24 3.13 -8.65 4.29
CA GLU A 24 2.40 -9.57 3.41
C GLU A 24 1.45 -8.86 2.44
N THR A 25 1.85 -7.66 1.98
CA THR A 25 0.96 -6.78 1.24
C THR A 25 0.69 -7.32 -0.16
N GLU A 26 -0.56 -7.32 -0.57
CA GLU A 26 -1.01 -7.68 -1.94
C GLU A 26 -1.23 -6.43 -2.81
N MET A 27 -0.62 -5.30 -2.43
CA MET A 27 -0.84 -4.00 -3.06
C MET A 27 -0.55 -4.02 -4.57
N LEU A 28 -1.60 -3.85 -5.37
CA LEU A 28 -1.51 -3.68 -6.81
C LEU A 28 -0.87 -2.34 -7.18
N LEU A 29 -0.19 -2.34 -8.31
CA LEU A 29 0.48 -1.18 -8.87
C LEU A 29 -0.18 -0.78 -10.18
N THR A 30 -0.56 0.49 -10.28
CA THR A 30 -0.93 1.07 -11.57
C THR A 30 0.30 1.22 -12.47
N LYS A 31 0.09 1.38 -13.78
CA LYS A 31 1.18 1.74 -14.71
C LYS A 31 1.89 3.03 -14.28
N ILE A 32 1.15 3.98 -13.71
CA ILE A 32 1.70 5.25 -13.20
C ILE A 32 2.59 5.00 -11.99
N ASP A 33 2.20 4.11 -11.06
CA ASP A 33 3.04 3.75 -9.91
C ASP A 33 4.34 3.10 -10.35
N VAL A 34 4.26 2.13 -11.27
CA VAL A 34 5.44 1.45 -11.83
C VAL A 34 6.39 2.47 -12.47
N ASN A 35 5.88 3.34 -13.35
CA ASN A 35 6.69 4.34 -14.03
C ASN A 35 7.32 5.34 -13.05
N ARG A 36 6.56 5.78 -12.03
CA ARG A 36 7.05 6.68 -10.98
C ARG A 36 8.21 6.04 -10.22
N ILE A 37 8.09 4.77 -9.83
CA ILE A 37 9.11 4.06 -9.05
C ILE A 37 10.36 3.76 -9.91
N ILE A 38 10.20 3.44 -11.20
CA ILE A 38 11.33 3.27 -12.13
C ILE A 38 12.13 4.57 -12.26
N LYS A 39 11.45 5.74 -12.33
CA LYS A 39 12.11 7.06 -12.37
C LYS A 39 12.91 7.38 -11.11
N LEU A 40 12.68 6.70 -9.99
CA LEU A 40 13.50 6.80 -8.78
C LEU A 40 14.77 5.93 -8.84
N GLY A 41 15.01 5.19 -9.93
CA GLY A 41 16.19 4.35 -10.13
C GLY A 41 15.99 2.87 -9.78
N TYR A 42 14.78 2.43 -9.42
CA TYR A 42 14.52 1.03 -9.11
C TYR A 42 14.27 0.20 -10.38
N LYS A 43 14.95 -0.94 -10.49
CA LYS A 43 14.66 -1.94 -11.54
C LYS A 43 13.30 -2.59 -11.29
N LEU A 44 12.44 -2.68 -12.31
CA LEU A 44 11.09 -3.27 -12.24
C LEU A 44 11.07 -4.60 -11.47
N SER A 45 11.94 -5.54 -11.87
CA SER A 45 12.02 -6.88 -11.28
C SER A 45 12.34 -6.91 -9.78
N LYS A 46 12.96 -5.86 -9.23
CA LYS A 46 13.32 -5.79 -7.81
C LYS A 46 12.13 -5.48 -6.92
N PHE A 47 11.19 -4.66 -7.37
CA PHE A 47 10.09 -4.21 -6.52
C PHE A 47 8.71 -4.74 -6.91
N THR A 48 8.60 -5.46 -8.03
CA THR A 48 7.34 -6.05 -8.47
C THR A 48 7.37 -7.57 -8.54
N VAL A 49 6.17 -8.15 -8.49
CA VAL A 49 5.87 -9.53 -8.87
C VAL A 49 4.58 -9.54 -9.69
N ARG A 50 4.48 -10.44 -10.67
CA ARG A 50 3.30 -10.58 -11.54
C ARG A 50 2.18 -11.26 -10.75
N SER A 51 0.96 -10.78 -10.92
CA SER A 51 -0.27 -11.38 -10.41
C SER A 51 -1.31 -11.49 -11.54
N ALA A 52 -2.43 -12.17 -11.29
CA ALA A 52 -3.55 -12.22 -12.23
C ALA A 52 -4.12 -10.83 -12.56
N GLN A 53 -3.99 -9.87 -11.65
CA GLN A 53 -4.54 -8.50 -11.77
C GLN A 53 -3.48 -7.47 -12.23
N GLY A 54 -2.29 -7.93 -12.63
CA GLY A 54 -1.18 -7.07 -13.06
C GLY A 54 0.01 -7.11 -12.10
N TRP A 55 0.77 -6.01 -12.01
CA TRP A 55 1.92 -5.93 -11.10
C TRP A 55 1.45 -5.65 -9.67
N LYS A 56 1.99 -6.38 -8.70
CA LYS A 56 1.87 -6.06 -7.27
C LYS A 56 3.24 -5.79 -6.66
N LEU A 57 3.28 -5.12 -5.51
CA LEU A 57 4.51 -4.95 -4.73
C LEU A 57 5.11 -6.30 -4.37
N ARG A 58 6.44 -6.42 -4.49
CA ARG A 58 7.18 -7.59 -4.04
C ARG A 58 7.28 -7.57 -2.51
N ASN A 59 7.06 -8.73 -1.90
CA ASN A 59 7.47 -9.00 -0.52
C ASN A 59 8.83 -9.73 -0.49
N VAL A 60 9.68 -9.38 0.47
CA VAL A 60 10.92 -10.05 0.85
C VAL A 60 10.78 -10.38 2.34
N ASP A 61 10.88 -11.66 2.70
CA ASP A 61 10.68 -12.15 4.07
C ASP A 61 9.38 -11.64 4.71
N GLY A 62 8.28 -11.75 3.95
CA GLY A 62 6.95 -11.31 4.39
C GLY A 62 6.77 -9.79 4.50
N LYS A 63 7.72 -8.98 4.04
CA LYS A 63 7.67 -7.51 4.12
C LYS A 63 7.77 -6.88 2.74
N CYS A 64 7.03 -5.80 2.52
CA CYS A 64 7.15 -5.00 1.30
C CYS A 64 8.62 -4.63 1.04
N PHE A 65 9.09 -4.76 -0.20
CA PHE A 65 10.46 -4.42 -0.63
C PHE A 65 10.91 -3.00 -0.23
N PHE A 66 9.96 -2.09 0.00
CA PHE A 66 10.22 -0.72 0.42
C PHE A 66 10.21 -0.51 1.94
N LEU A 67 9.89 -1.52 2.75
CA LEU A 67 9.86 -1.41 4.20
C LEU A 67 11.28 -1.57 4.79
N VAL A 68 11.75 -0.55 5.52
CA VAL A 68 13.03 -0.53 6.25
C VAL A 68 12.76 0.02 7.64
N GLU A 69 13.15 -0.69 8.71
CA GLU A 69 12.98 -0.23 10.10
C GLU A 69 11.55 0.29 10.42
N ASN A 70 10.52 -0.41 9.95
CA ASN A 70 9.09 -0.03 10.04
C ASN A 70 8.64 1.20 9.21
N LYS A 71 9.50 1.77 8.37
CA LYS A 71 9.18 2.92 7.51
C LYS A 71 9.27 2.57 6.03
N CYS A 72 8.37 3.15 5.24
CA CYS A 72 8.43 3.01 3.78
C CYS A 72 9.50 3.95 3.22
N LYS A 73 10.58 3.40 2.64
CA LYS A 73 11.70 4.18 2.09
C LYS A 73 11.31 5.10 0.93
N ILE A 74 10.20 4.81 0.24
CA ILE A 74 9.64 5.64 -0.83
C ILE A 74 8.35 6.35 -0.41
N TYR A 75 8.15 6.65 0.88
CA TYR A 75 6.86 7.13 1.40
C TYR A 75 6.22 8.27 0.58
N ARG A 76 7.02 9.28 0.18
CA ARG A 76 6.54 10.41 -0.65
C ARG A 76 6.10 10.00 -2.06
N PHE A 77 6.59 8.88 -2.58
CA PHE A 77 6.30 8.31 -3.89
C PHE A 77 5.52 7.01 -3.83
N ARG A 78 4.99 6.64 -2.66
CA ARG A 78 4.27 5.38 -2.44
C ARG A 78 3.13 5.20 -3.44
N PRO A 79 2.81 3.95 -3.83
CA PRO A 79 1.74 3.65 -4.79
C PRO A 79 0.40 4.26 -4.41
N TYR A 80 -0.48 4.48 -5.39
CA TYR A 80 -1.81 5.05 -5.13
C TYR A 80 -2.59 4.27 -4.07
N GLY A 81 -2.62 2.94 -4.14
CA GLY A 81 -3.32 2.16 -3.12
C GLY A 81 -2.73 2.33 -1.71
N CYS A 82 -1.41 2.50 -1.58
CA CYS A 82 -0.78 2.83 -0.28
C CYS A 82 -1.12 4.25 0.22
N ARG A 83 -1.52 5.17 -0.65
CA ARG A 83 -1.99 6.51 -0.26
C ARG A 83 -3.45 6.50 0.17
N LEU A 84 -4.25 5.59 -0.40
CA LEU A 84 -5.66 5.44 -0.07
C LEU A 84 -5.85 4.68 1.24
N TYR A 85 -4.91 3.78 1.59
CA TYR A 85 -4.96 3.00 2.82
C TYR A 85 -5.21 3.88 4.06
N PRO A 86 -6.20 3.55 4.92
CA PRO A 86 -6.91 2.27 5.04
C PRO A 86 -8.12 2.05 4.12
N LEU A 87 -8.40 2.93 3.16
CA LEU A 87 -9.46 2.66 2.17
C LEU A 87 -9.03 1.54 1.21
N VAL A 88 -9.86 0.50 1.14
CA VAL A 88 -9.68 -0.67 0.27
C VAL A 88 -10.94 -0.90 -0.56
N TYR A 89 -10.76 -1.44 -1.77
CA TYR A 89 -11.87 -1.85 -2.62
C TYR A 89 -12.24 -3.31 -2.32
N ASP A 90 -13.53 -3.58 -2.11
CA ASP A 90 -14.09 -4.92 -1.98
C ASP A 90 -14.70 -5.35 -3.32
N PRO A 91 -14.03 -6.23 -4.08
CA PRO A 91 -14.52 -6.65 -5.39
C PRO A 91 -15.83 -7.43 -5.32
N SER A 92 -16.07 -8.14 -4.21
CA SER A 92 -17.27 -8.97 -4.04
C SER A 92 -18.54 -8.13 -3.83
N LYS A 93 -18.39 -6.95 -3.23
CA LYS A 93 -19.49 -6.03 -2.92
C LYS A 93 -19.49 -4.78 -3.80
N GLY A 94 -18.52 -4.64 -4.71
CA GLY A 94 -18.38 -3.50 -5.61
C GLY A 94 -18.24 -2.15 -4.90
N LYS A 95 -17.65 -2.12 -3.70
CA LYS A 95 -17.65 -0.92 -2.85
C LYS A 95 -16.32 -0.65 -2.17
N ILE A 96 -16.09 0.61 -1.85
CA ILE A 96 -14.97 1.05 -1.01
C ILE A 96 -15.34 0.83 0.45
N ARG A 97 -14.40 0.32 1.25
CA ARG A 97 -14.53 0.15 2.70
C ARG A 97 -13.21 0.48 3.39
N LEU A 98 -13.26 0.61 4.71
CA LEU A 98 -12.04 0.61 5.53
C LEU A 98 -11.52 -0.83 5.66
N ASP A 99 -10.20 -0.98 5.67
CA ASP A 99 -9.57 -2.24 6.02
C ASP A 99 -9.73 -2.51 7.51
N GLU A 100 -10.43 -3.58 7.83
CA GLU A 100 -10.71 -4.02 9.20
C GLU A 100 -9.44 -4.47 9.94
N HIS A 101 -8.35 -4.74 9.22
CA HIS A 101 -7.04 -5.05 9.81
C HIS A 101 -6.22 -3.81 10.12
N CYS A 102 -6.67 -2.62 9.72
CA CYS A 102 -6.05 -1.37 10.15
C CYS A 102 -6.57 -1.03 11.55
N PRO A 103 -5.70 -0.95 12.59
CA PRO A 103 -6.15 -0.61 13.94
C PRO A 103 -6.41 0.91 14.13
N TYR A 104 -6.41 1.70 13.05
CA TYR A 104 -6.44 3.17 13.07
C TYR A 104 -7.31 3.79 12.00
#